data_AF-A0A831JW86-F1
#
_entry.id   AF-A0A831JW86-F1
#
_cell.length_a   1.000
_cell.length_b   1.000
_cell.length_c   1.000
_cell.angle_alpha   90.00
_cell.angle_beta   90.00
_cell.angle_gamma   90.00
#
_symmetry.space_group_name_H-M   'P 1'
#
loop_
_entity.id
_entity.type
_entity.pdbx_description
1 polymer ?
#
loop_
_entity_poly.entity_id
_entity_poly.type
_entity_poly.pdbx_seq_one_letter_code
_entity_poly.pdbx_strand_id
1 'polypeptide(L)'
;MTVIDPSILQTDPNSGLSSEEVSERQQQFGFNRLETKEESWLVRLGKRFWGPIPWMIEVAAILSASVQRWEDFTIIMVMLMVNAFVDFYQESKALNAIEVLKQKLALQSLVKRDGKWQQLPADELVPGDIIKIKIGDIVPADIRLLGGGDYVQIDQSALTGESLPVEKKAGDETYANTVVKQGEMVAVVTGTGLNTFFGKTVGLVAKAQMEGRSHFKRMVIKVGNFLILLTMVMITAIIYLGIQRSESLTDLLIFSLVLTISAIPVAMPAVLTVTMAIGAVVLARKQAIVSRLDAIEELAGMDILCSDKTGTLTQNRMSIAPAYVAGNFSEQDLFLYAALASRAENQDPIEQPIFEILSQRNLQDKLNDYQLKKFVPFDPVAKRTEAILSTNNGQDLIVTKGAPQVIIDLCHNHEMDKQAAYNQVISFAQSGFRTLGVAFKTADAETYT
;
A
#
# COMPACT_ATOMS: atom_id res chain seq x y z
N MET A 1 -7.21 27.35 6.21
CA MET A 1 -6.00 26.97 6.98
C MET A 1 -6.46 26.62 8.38
N THR A 2 -6.68 25.35 8.68
CA THR A 2 -6.72 24.91 10.08
C THR A 2 -5.25 24.80 10.49
N VAL A 3 -4.69 25.91 10.96
CA VAL A 3 -3.39 25.89 11.63
C VAL A 3 -3.60 25.04 12.88
N ILE A 4 -3.01 23.85 12.89
CA ILE A 4 -3.10 22.95 14.04
C ILE A 4 -2.44 23.68 15.20
N ASP A 5 -3.17 23.83 16.30
CA ASP A 5 -2.69 24.54 17.48
C ASP A 5 -1.39 23.87 17.96
N PRO A 6 -0.27 24.61 18.11
CA PRO A 6 1.00 24.05 18.56
C PRO A 6 0.91 23.29 19.88
N SER A 7 -0.08 23.62 20.73
CA SER A 7 -0.34 22.91 21.98
C SER A 7 -0.76 21.45 21.78
N ILE A 8 -1.47 21.13 20.68
CA ILE A 8 -1.94 19.76 20.36
C ILE A 8 -0.76 18.84 20.02
N LEU A 9 0.37 19.41 19.60
CA LEU A 9 1.59 18.70 19.24
C LEU A 9 2.54 18.50 20.44
N GLN A 10 2.23 19.06 21.61
CA GLN A 10 3.02 18.89 22.85
C GLN A 10 2.66 17.59 23.56
N THR A 11 2.82 16.47 22.87
CA THR A 11 2.67 15.14 23.46
C THR A 11 4.00 14.70 24.08
N ASP A 12 3.98 14.15 25.29
CA ASP A 12 5.18 13.57 25.90
C ASP A 12 5.66 12.35 25.09
N PRO A 13 6.90 12.36 24.54
CA PRO A 13 7.43 11.24 23.77
C PRO A 13 7.53 9.93 24.57
N ASN A 14 7.57 10.01 25.91
CA ASN A 14 7.72 8.85 26.78
C ASN A 14 6.41 8.13 27.08
N SER A 15 5.29 8.85 27.19
CA SER A 15 3.98 8.28 27.46
C SER A 15 3.10 8.17 26.20
N GLY A 16 3.29 9.02 25.20
CA GLY A 16 2.40 9.09 24.04
C GLY A 16 1.02 9.65 24.42
N LEU A 17 0.02 9.44 23.55
CA LEU A 17 -1.36 9.88 23.83
C LEU A 17 -2.12 8.84 24.66
N SER A 18 -3.05 9.32 25.49
CA SER A 18 -4.03 8.46 26.15
C SER A 18 -5.17 8.07 25.21
N SER A 19 -5.81 6.93 25.46
CA SER A 19 -6.96 6.47 24.67
C SER A 19 -8.13 7.48 24.64
N GLU A 20 -8.33 8.27 25.70
CA GLU A 20 -9.37 9.32 25.77
C GLU A 20 -9.03 10.50 24.84
N GLU A 21 -7.80 11.01 24.89
CA GLU A 21 -7.35 12.12 24.03
C GLU A 21 -7.40 11.75 22.54
N VAL A 22 -7.10 10.49 22.21
CA VAL A 22 -7.23 10.00 20.83
C VAL A 22 -8.67 10.09 20.36
N SER A 23 -9.65 9.69 21.19
CA SER A 23 -11.06 9.74 20.82
C SER A 23 -11.53 11.18 20.59
N GLU A 24 -11.14 12.12 21.44
CA GLU A 24 -11.45 13.54 21.28
C GLU A 24 -10.84 14.13 20.00
N ARG A 25 -9.56 13.86 19.75
CA ARG A 25 -8.87 14.34 18.55
C ARG A 25 -9.42 13.71 17.28
N GLN A 26 -9.88 12.46 17.35
CA GLN A 26 -10.50 11.79 16.21
C GLN A 26 -11.87 12.37 15.88
N GLN A 27 -12.64 12.82 16.87
CA GLN A 27 -13.88 13.58 16.64
C GLN A 27 -13.60 14.95 16.00
N GLN A 28 -12.50 15.61 16.38
CA GLN A 28 -12.14 16.93 15.87
C GLN A 28 -11.51 16.92 14.48
N PHE A 29 -10.55 16.02 14.24
CA PHE A 29 -9.73 15.99 13.01
C PHE A 29 -10.16 14.89 12.03
N GLY A 30 -10.96 13.93 12.46
CA GLY A 30 -11.35 12.77 11.66
C GLY A 30 -10.24 11.72 11.55
N PHE A 31 -10.50 10.69 10.75
CA PHE A 31 -9.55 9.62 10.45
C PHE A 31 -8.47 10.08 9.46
N ASN A 32 -7.28 9.48 9.53
CA ASN A 32 -6.18 9.71 8.60
C ASN A 32 -6.42 9.01 7.25
N ARG A 33 -7.47 9.43 6.55
CA ARG A 33 -7.82 8.94 5.22
C ARG A 33 -8.25 10.10 4.32
N LEU A 34 -8.00 9.96 3.02
CA LEU A 34 -8.58 10.87 2.05
C LEU A 34 -10.06 10.53 1.94
N GLU A 35 -10.92 11.40 2.46
CA GLU A 35 -12.37 11.23 2.33
C GLU A 35 -12.76 11.27 0.85
N THR A 36 -12.99 10.10 0.27
CA THR A 36 -13.78 10.01 -0.95
C THR A 36 -15.21 10.30 -0.56
N LYS A 37 -15.77 11.42 -1.01
CA LYS A 37 -17.21 11.70 -0.84
C LYS A 37 -17.98 10.51 -1.40
N GLU A 38 -18.56 9.71 -0.51
CA GLU A 38 -19.46 8.67 -0.93
C GLU A 38 -20.66 9.33 -1.60
N GLU A 39 -20.92 8.95 -2.85
CA GLU A 39 -22.10 9.45 -3.53
C GLU A 39 -23.34 8.96 -2.78
N SER A 40 -24.27 9.87 -2.50
CA SER A 40 -25.53 9.49 -1.87
C SER A 40 -26.25 8.45 -2.74
N TRP A 41 -27.00 7.55 -2.11
CA TRP A 41 -27.73 6.49 -2.81
C TRP A 41 -28.68 7.07 -3.88
N LEU A 42 -29.24 8.26 -3.66
CA LEU A 42 -30.08 8.99 -4.63
C LEU A 42 -29.30 9.41 -5.89
N VAL A 43 -28.08 9.92 -5.71
CA VAL A 43 -27.20 10.29 -6.85
C VAL A 43 -26.79 9.05 -7.63
N ARG A 44 -26.44 7.96 -6.94
CA ARG A 44 -26.12 6.67 -7.59
C ARG A 44 -27.32 6.12 -8.35
N LEU A 45 -28.53 6.25 -7.79
CA LEU A 45 -29.77 5.85 -8.44
C LEU A 45 -30.05 6.71 -9.68
N GLY A 46 -29.95 8.04 -9.55
CA GLY A 46 -30.21 8.98 -10.65
C GLY A 46 -29.29 8.80 -11.85
N LYS A 47 -28.00 8.48 -11.62
CA LYS A 47 -27.04 8.21 -12.69
C LYS A 47 -27.42 7.01 -13.58
N ARG A 48 -28.26 6.09 -13.10
CA ARG A 48 -28.72 4.93 -13.90
C ARG A 48 -29.75 5.31 -14.96
N PHE A 49 -30.40 6.45 -14.81
CA PHE A 49 -31.25 7.05 -15.84
C PHE A 49 -30.44 7.96 -16.79
N TRP A 50 -29.14 8.12 -16.56
CA TRP A 50 -28.30 9.04 -17.32
C TRP A 50 -27.26 8.30 -18.16
N GLY A 51 -27.61 7.98 -19.41
CA GLY A 51 -26.68 7.42 -20.37
C GLY A 51 -27.34 7.00 -21.69
N PRO A 52 -26.54 6.62 -22.71
CA PRO A 52 -27.08 6.31 -24.04
C PRO A 52 -28.10 5.18 -24.05
N ILE A 53 -27.91 4.17 -23.19
CA ILE A 53 -28.79 3.00 -23.09
C ILE A 53 -30.12 3.35 -22.38
N PRO A 54 -30.13 3.94 -21.16
CA PRO A 54 -31.36 4.45 -20.54
C PRO A 54 -32.12 5.42 -21.43
N TRP A 55 -31.44 6.37 -22.09
CA TRP A 55 -32.08 7.32 -23.00
C TRP A 55 -32.83 6.65 -24.16
N MET A 56 -32.33 5.54 -24.70
CA MET A 56 -33.08 4.78 -25.70
C MET A 56 -34.38 4.20 -25.15
N ILE A 57 -34.35 3.68 -23.92
CA ILE A 57 -35.53 3.10 -23.28
C ILE A 57 -36.53 4.20 -22.93
N GLU A 58 -36.06 5.36 -22.48
CA GLU A 58 -36.89 6.55 -22.24
C GLU A 58 -37.54 7.05 -23.53
N VAL A 59 -36.80 7.09 -24.64
CA VAL A 59 -37.36 7.39 -25.98
C VAL A 59 -38.41 6.36 -26.39
N ALA A 60 -38.15 5.07 -26.17
CA ALA A 60 -39.14 4.02 -26.45
C ALA A 60 -40.42 4.19 -25.61
N ALA A 61 -40.30 4.53 -24.32
CA ALA A 61 -41.43 4.83 -23.46
C ALA A 61 -42.22 6.05 -23.98
N ILE A 62 -41.54 7.13 -24.38
CA ILE A 62 -42.19 8.32 -24.94
C ILE A 62 -42.91 8.00 -26.26
N LEU A 63 -42.29 7.21 -27.15
CA LEU A 63 -42.91 6.78 -28.40
C LEU A 63 -44.16 5.94 -28.13
N SER A 64 -44.10 5.01 -27.19
CA SER A 64 -45.24 4.18 -26.79
C SER A 64 -46.41 5.02 -26.25
N ALA A 65 -46.12 5.98 -25.38
CA ALA A 65 -47.12 6.93 -24.86
C ALA A 65 -47.73 7.80 -25.96
N SER A 66 -46.92 8.22 -26.95
CA SER A 66 -47.36 9.03 -28.09
C SER A 66 -48.36 8.28 -28.99
N VAL A 67 -48.22 6.95 -29.10
CA VAL A 67 -49.14 6.07 -29.84
C VAL A 67 -50.33 5.62 -28.96
N GLN A 68 -50.45 6.15 -27.74
CA GLN A 68 -51.49 5.81 -26.75
C GLN A 68 -51.52 4.31 -26.35
N ARG A 69 -50.38 3.61 -26.49
CA ARG A 69 -50.24 2.20 -26.07
C ARG A 69 -49.79 2.13 -24.62
N TRP A 70 -50.72 2.40 -23.71
CA TRP A 70 -50.45 2.43 -22.26
C TRP A 70 -49.93 1.09 -21.70
N GLU A 71 -50.30 -0.04 -22.30
CA GLU A 71 -49.80 -1.37 -21.92
C GLU A 71 -48.28 -1.48 -22.14
N ASP A 72 -47.82 -1.18 -23.37
CA ASP A 72 -46.40 -1.18 -23.73
C ASP A 72 -45.62 -0.18 -22.86
N PHE A 73 -46.15 1.03 -22.67
CA PHE A 73 -45.53 2.05 -21.82
C PHE A 73 -45.32 1.55 -20.39
N THR A 74 -46.34 0.91 -19.81
CA THR A 74 -46.28 0.38 -18.45
C THR A 74 -45.25 -0.75 -18.36
N ILE A 75 -45.20 -1.65 -19.35
CA ILE A 75 -44.20 -2.73 -19.40
C ILE A 75 -42.78 -2.17 -19.46
N ILE A 76 -42.53 -1.17 -20.31
CA ILE A 76 -41.22 -0.52 -20.45
C ILE A 76 -40.81 0.17 -19.15
N MET A 77 -41.73 0.89 -18.50
CA MET A 77 -41.47 1.56 -17.22
C MET A 77 -41.17 0.59 -16.08
N VAL A 78 -41.93 -0.51 -15.98
CA VAL A 78 -41.66 -1.57 -15.00
C VAL A 78 -40.30 -2.22 -15.26
N MET A 79 -39.99 -2.52 -16.53
CA MET A 79 -38.70 -3.08 -16.92
C MET A 79 -37.53 -2.13 -16.55
N LEU A 80 -37.68 -0.83 -16.79
CA LEU A 80 -36.71 0.19 -16.36
C LEU A 80 -36.49 0.19 -14.85
N MET A 81 -37.56 0.21 -14.06
CA MET A 81 -37.46 0.21 -12.60
C MET A 81 -36.82 -1.09 -12.08
N VAL A 82 -37.22 -2.24 -12.61
CA VAL A 82 -36.65 -3.54 -12.22
C VAL A 82 -35.16 -3.59 -12.54
N ASN A 83 -34.74 -3.18 -13.74
CA ASN A 83 -33.33 -3.14 -14.10
C ASN A 83 -32.56 -2.17 -13.19
N ALA A 84 -33.06 -0.96 -12.99
CA ALA A 84 -32.42 0.00 -12.09
C ALA A 84 -32.32 -0.52 -10.65
N PHE A 85 -33.30 -1.26 -10.16
CA PHE A 85 -33.26 -1.87 -8.83
C PHE A 85 -32.29 -3.05 -8.74
N VAL A 86 -32.36 -3.99 -9.69
CA VAL A 86 -31.50 -5.17 -9.75
C VAL A 86 -30.04 -4.74 -9.84
N ASP A 87 -29.74 -3.82 -10.75
CA ASP A 87 -28.40 -3.27 -10.90
C ASP A 87 -27.93 -2.59 -9.59
N PHE A 88 -28.84 -1.99 -8.80
CA PHE A 88 -28.49 -1.20 -7.61
C PHE A 88 -28.18 -2.10 -6.44
N TYR A 89 -29.04 -3.09 -6.26
CA TYR A 89 -28.86 -4.12 -5.28
C TYR A 89 -27.58 -4.93 -5.55
N GLN A 90 -27.35 -5.32 -6.81
CA GLN A 90 -26.19 -6.08 -7.23
C GLN A 90 -24.88 -5.28 -7.10
N GLU A 91 -24.86 -4.02 -7.53
CA GLU A 91 -23.69 -3.14 -7.40
C GLU A 91 -23.36 -2.83 -5.93
N SER A 92 -24.38 -2.52 -5.11
CA SER A 92 -24.15 -2.20 -3.70
C SER A 92 -23.57 -3.40 -2.93
N LYS A 93 -24.10 -4.61 -3.18
CA LYS A 93 -23.57 -5.84 -2.58
C LYS A 93 -22.12 -6.12 -3.01
N ALA A 94 -21.80 -5.84 -4.27
CA ALA A 94 -20.45 -5.95 -4.81
C ALA A 94 -19.46 -4.97 -4.15
N LEU A 95 -19.82 -3.69 -4.05
CA LEU A 95 -18.98 -2.65 -3.48
C LEU A 95 -18.69 -2.89 -1.99
N ASN A 96 -19.69 -3.31 -1.21
CA ASN A 96 -19.50 -3.64 0.21
C ASN A 96 -18.47 -4.77 0.41
N ALA A 97 -18.43 -5.75 -0.50
CA ALA A 97 -17.45 -6.83 -0.42
C ALA A 97 -16.01 -6.32 -0.63
N ILE A 98 -15.81 -5.32 -1.49
CA ILE A 98 -14.50 -4.71 -1.73
C ILE A 98 -14.07 -3.86 -0.54
N GLU A 99 -15.00 -3.15 0.09
CA GLU A 99 -14.70 -2.30 1.24
C GLU A 99 -14.13 -3.08 2.43
N VAL A 100 -14.73 -4.24 2.73
CA VAL A 100 -14.20 -5.18 3.74
C VAL A 100 -12.78 -5.66 3.39
N LEU A 101 -12.47 -5.79 2.09
CA LEU A 101 -11.13 -6.17 1.65
C LEU A 101 -10.12 -5.02 1.76
N LYS A 102 -10.54 -3.78 1.47
CA LYS A 102 -9.70 -2.59 1.64
C LYS A 102 -9.26 -2.40 3.10
N GLN A 103 -10.17 -2.65 4.05
CA GLN A 103 -9.85 -2.58 5.48
C GLN A 103 -8.73 -3.55 5.90
N LYS A 104 -8.58 -4.70 5.20
CA LYS A 104 -7.50 -5.67 5.47
C LYS A 104 -6.13 -5.27 4.90
N LEU A 105 -6.09 -4.30 3.98
CA LEU A 105 -4.86 -3.78 3.37
C LEU A 105 -4.40 -2.46 4.00
N ALA A 106 -5.06 -2.01 5.07
CA ALA A 106 -4.72 -0.76 5.73
C ALA A 106 -3.26 -0.79 6.19
N LEU A 107 -2.51 0.24 5.77
CA LEU A 107 -1.13 0.47 6.19
C LEU A 107 -1.08 0.41 7.72
N GLN A 108 -0.11 -0.29 8.29
CA GLN A 108 0.06 -0.38 9.74
C GLN A 108 1.17 0.58 10.18
N SER A 109 1.00 1.23 11.33
CA SER A 109 1.98 2.13 11.94
C SER A 109 2.29 1.69 13.37
N LEU A 110 3.56 1.83 13.79
CA LEU A 110 3.98 1.59 15.17
C LEU A 110 3.81 2.88 15.97
N VAL A 111 2.80 2.89 16.83
CA VAL A 111 2.35 4.07 17.59
C VAL A 111 2.57 3.83 19.07
N LYS A 112 2.90 4.88 19.81
CA LYS A 112 2.99 4.87 21.26
C LYS A 112 1.74 5.53 21.86
N ARG A 113 0.92 4.73 22.55
CA ARG A 113 -0.25 5.21 23.30
C ARG A 113 -0.30 4.52 24.66
N ASP A 114 -0.82 5.21 25.67
CA ASP A 114 -0.89 4.71 27.05
C ASP A 114 0.45 4.14 27.58
N GLY A 115 1.58 4.75 27.17
CA GLY A 115 2.94 4.35 27.53
C GLY A 115 3.50 3.12 26.79
N LYS A 116 2.72 2.48 25.90
CA LYS A 116 3.10 1.24 25.21
C LYS A 116 3.18 1.41 23.70
N TRP A 117 4.17 0.75 23.10
CA TRP A 117 4.25 0.63 21.65
C TRP A 117 3.27 -0.43 21.15
N GLN A 118 2.41 -0.04 20.21
CA GLN A 118 1.40 -0.91 19.61
C GLN A 118 1.31 -0.66 18.11
N GLN A 119 0.99 -1.71 17.35
CA GLN A 119 0.82 -1.64 15.92
C GLN A 119 -0.67 -1.40 15.61
N LEU A 120 -0.97 -0.28 14.95
CA LEU A 120 -2.34 0.15 14.65
C LEU A 120 -2.47 0.51 13.17
N PRO A 121 -3.68 0.41 12.59
CA PRO A 121 -3.95 0.94 11.27
C PRO A 121 -3.60 2.44 11.19
N ALA A 122 -2.88 2.83 10.14
CA ALA A 122 -2.48 4.21 9.90
C ALA A 122 -3.68 5.16 9.76
N ASP A 123 -4.84 4.65 9.39
CA ASP A 123 -6.12 5.36 9.31
C ASP A 123 -6.58 5.91 10.68
N GLU A 124 -6.17 5.27 11.77
CA GLU A 124 -6.53 5.66 13.14
C GLU A 124 -5.56 6.70 13.74
N LEU A 125 -4.54 7.12 13.00
CA LEU A 125 -3.61 8.13 13.45
C LEU A 125 -4.30 9.49 13.60
N VAL A 126 -3.96 10.19 14.67
CA VAL A 126 -4.43 11.56 14.95
C VAL A 126 -3.25 12.50 15.14
N PRO A 127 -3.41 13.82 14.90
CA PRO A 127 -2.38 14.80 15.21
C PRO A 127 -1.92 14.71 16.68
N GLY A 128 -0.61 14.67 16.88
CA GLY A 128 0.06 14.48 18.17
C GLY A 128 0.36 13.03 18.56
N ASP A 129 -0.05 12.03 17.77
CA ASP A 129 0.41 10.65 17.97
C ASP A 129 1.94 10.56 17.86
N ILE A 130 2.56 9.77 18.73
CA ILE A 130 3.99 9.47 18.68
C ILE A 130 4.18 8.17 17.90
N ILE A 131 4.90 8.23 16.79
CA ILE A 131 5.16 7.08 15.93
C ILE A 131 6.66 6.83 15.80
N LYS A 132 7.04 5.59 15.50
CA LYS A 132 8.42 5.24 15.10
C LYS A 132 8.45 4.91 13.62
N ILE A 133 9.33 5.55 12.89
CA ILE A 133 9.61 5.25 11.48
C ILE A 133 10.97 4.55 11.36
N LYS A 134 11.05 3.54 10.51
CA LYS A 134 12.29 2.82 10.19
C LYS A 134 12.49 2.69 8.69
N ILE A 135 13.69 2.28 8.30
CA ILE A 135 14.03 1.97 6.92
C ILE A 135 12.98 1.05 6.27
N GLY A 136 12.52 1.44 5.08
CA GLY A 136 11.51 0.73 4.31
C GLY A 136 10.07 1.13 4.61
N ASP A 137 9.81 1.85 5.71
CA ASP A 137 8.46 2.31 6.01
C ASP A 137 8.03 3.42 5.05
N ILE A 138 6.75 3.36 4.68
CA ILE A 138 6.04 4.49 4.05
C ILE A 138 5.54 5.37 5.19
N VAL A 139 5.87 6.65 5.13
CA VAL A 139 5.47 7.61 6.16
C VAL A 139 3.94 7.80 6.10
N PRO A 140 3.20 7.46 7.18
CA PRO A 140 1.75 7.30 7.13
C PRO A 140 0.96 8.63 7.18
N ALA A 141 1.60 9.72 7.62
CA ALA A 141 1.00 11.02 7.86
C ALA A 141 2.10 12.10 7.76
N ASP A 142 1.75 13.39 7.79
CA ASP A 142 2.78 14.41 7.95
C ASP A 142 3.29 14.36 9.39
N ILE A 143 4.61 14.38 9.57
CA ILE A 143 5.26 14.18 10.86
C ILE A 143 6.40 15.17 11.08
N ARG A 144 6.73 15.41 12.35
CA ARG A 144 7.94 16.10 12.80
C ARG A 144 8.82 15.15 13.59
N LEU A 145 10.09 15.06 13.22
CA LEU A 145 11.04 14.15 13.84
C LEU A 145 11.40 14.64 15.25
N LEU A 146 11.29 13.76 16.24
CA LEU A 146 11.62 14.04 17.65
C LEU A 146 13.03 13.55 18.01
N GLY A 147 13.59 12.58 17.26
CA GLY A 147 14.93 12.04 17.46
C GLY A 147 14.95 10.54 17.72
N GLY A 148 15.91 10.07 18.52
CA GLY A 148 16.15 8.63 18.74
C GLY A 148 17.18 8.00 17.80
N GLY A 149 17.60 8.73 16.75
CA GLY A 149 18.70 8.42 15.85
C GLY A 149 19.36 9.70 15.34
N ASP A 150 20.55 9.60 14.73
CA ASP A 150 21.35 10.76 14.30
C ASP A 150 20.76 11.49 13.07
N TYR A 151 20.31 10.71 12.07
CA TYR A 151 19.65 11.21 10.85
C TYR A 151 18.77 10.12 10.21
N VAL A 152 17.83 10.53 9.37
CA VAL A 152 17.07 9.65 8.46
C VAL A 152 17.15 10.20 7.05
N GLN A 153 17.27 9.31 6.06
CA GLN A 153 17.18 9.72 4.65
C GLN A 153 15.82 9.35 4.10
N ILE A 154 15.18 10.30 3.44
CA ILE A 154 13.80 10.19 2.99
C ILE A 154 13.72 10.44 1.50
N ASP A 155 13.15 9.48 0.79
CA ASP A 155 12.82 9.59 -0.62
C ASP A 155 11.49 10.33 -0.78
N GLN A 156 11.59 11.53 -1.33
CA GLN A 156 10.46 12.41 -1.60
C GLN A 156 10.07 12.41 -3.09
N SER A 157 10.59 11.48 -3.90
CA SER A 157 10.34 11.41 -5.35
C SER A 157 8.86 11.35 -5.70
N ALA A 158 8.04 10.70 -4.87
CA ALA A 158 6.59 10.64 -5.03
C ALA A 158 5.90 12.02 -4.92
N LEU A 159 6.53 13.00 -4.27
CA LEU A 159 5.99 14.35 -4.04
C LEU A 159 6.67 15.42 -4.91
N THR A 160 8.00 15.36 -5.02
CA THR A 160 8.80 16.40 -5.68
C THR A 160 9.25 16.02 -7.08
N GLY A 161 9.24 14.72 -7.40
CA GLY A 161 9.82 14.19 -8.63
C GLY A 161 11.35 14.08 -8.60
N GLU A 162 12.00 14.45 -7.49
CA GLU A 162 13.45 14.35 -7.34
C GLU A 162 13.84 12.99 -6.74
N SER A 163 14.74 12.27 -7.41
CA SER A 163 15.11 10.90 -7.03
C SER A 163 16.14 10.80 -5.91
N LEU A 164 16.78 11.91 -5.52
CA LEU A 164 17.81 11.90 -4.48
C LEU A 164 17.16 11.98 -3.08
N PRO A 165 17.42 11.01 -2.19
CA PRO A 165 16.93 11.06 -0.82
C PRO A 165 17.48 12.27 -0.07
N VAL A 166 16.64 12.90 0.74
CA VAL A 166 16.99 14.07 1.55
C VAL A 166 17.28 13.63 2.98
N GLU A 167 18.41 14.08 3.53
CA GLU A 167 18.75 13.87 4.95
C GLU A 167 17.90 14.78 5.85
N LYS A 168 17.35 14.20 6.91
CA LYS A 168 16.49 14.85 7.89
C LYS A 168 16.95 14.51 9.30
N LYS A 169 16.89 15.49 10.20
CA LYS A 169 17.33 15.40 11.60
C LYS A 169 16.18 15.71 12.56
N ALA A 170 16.42 15.54 13.85
CA ALA A 170 15.47 15.92 14.88
C ALA A 170 15.05 17.40 14.71
N GLY A 171 13.75 17.65 14.75
CA GLY A 171 13.13 18.95 14.49
C GLY A 171 12.62 19.12 13.05
N ASP A 172 13.14 18.36 12.09
CA ASP A 172 12.71 18.47 10.69
C ASP A 172 11.35 17.82 10.45
N GLU A 173 10.64 18.34 9.45
CA GLU A 173 9.36 17.81 8.99
C GLU A 173 9.52 16.87 7.79
N THR A 174 8.65 15.87 7.76
CA THR A 174 8.53 14.84 6.74
C THR A 174 7.06 14.67 6.37
N TYR A 175 6.79 14.33 5.11
CA TYR A 175 5.45 14.30 4.55
C TYR A 175 4.92 12.88 4.36
N ALA A 176 3.60 12.74 4.41
CA ALA A 176 2.91 11.49 4.10
C ALA A 176 3.28 10.96 2.71
N ASN A 177 3.30 9.63 2.56
CA ASN A 177 3.59 8.92 1.31
C ASN A 177 5.04 9.07 0.79
N THR A 178 5.96 9.53 1.65
CA THR A 178 7.41 9.44 1.41
C THR A 178 7.96 8.13 1.97
N VAL A 179 9.14 7.70 1.51
CA VAL A 179 9.73 6.41 1.92
C VAL A 179 11.03 6.64 2.67
N VAL A 180 11.16 6.03 3.85
CA VAL A 180 12.42 6.07 4.60
C VAL A 180 13.43 5.15 3.94
N LYS A 181 14.49 5.72 3.38
CA LYS A 181 15.58 4.96 2.75
C LYS A 181 16.67 4.57 3.72
N GLN A 182 16.90 5.35 4.78
CA GLN A 182 17.92 5.10 5.79
C GLN A 182 17.54 5.66 7.16
N GLY A 183 18.10 5.06 8.21
CA GLY A 183 17.93 5.48 9.61
C GLY A 183 16.63 5.00 10.26
N GLU A 184 16.52 5.31 11.54
CA GLU A 184 15.29 5.15 12.33
C GLU A 184 15.11 6.36 13.24
N MET A 185 13.87 6.81 13.40
CA MET A 185 13.55 7.91 14.32
C MET A 185 12.14 7.79 14.90
N VAL A 186 11.96 8.40 16.06
CA VAL A 186 10.67 8.70 16.66
C VAL A 186 10.20 10.05 16.14
N ALA A 187 8.91 10.16 15.85
CA ALA A 187 8.30 11.35 15.30
C ALA A 187 6.92 11.60 15.91
N VAL A 188 6.46 12.84 15.85
CA VAL A 188 5.09 13.24 16.21
C VAL A 188 4.29 13.52 14.94
N VAL A 189 3.05 13.03 14.88
CA VAL A 189 2.13 13.31 13.78
C VAL A 189 1.71 14.77 13.82
N THR A 190 2.01 15.51 12.76
CA THR A 190 1.65 16.93 12.63
C THR A 190 0.39 17.13 11.81
N GLY A 191 0.08 16.26 10.85
CA GLY A 191 -1.13 16.39 10.02
C GLY A 191 -1.60 15.06 9.45
N THR A 192 -2.91 14.89 9.35
CA THR A 192 -3.56 13.65 8.90
C THR A 192 -4.56 13.90 7.76
N GLY A 193 -4.83 12.87 6.96
CA GLY A 193 -5.83 12.87 5.88
C GLY A 193 -5.63 13.99 4.87
N LEU A 194 -6.67 14.77 4.60
CA LEU A 194 -6.65 15.92 3.69
C LEU A 194 -5.77 17.08 4.17
N ASN A 195 -5.39 17.11 5.45
CA ASN A 195 -4.53 18.17 5.99
C ASN A 195 -3.04 17.93 5.71
N THR A 196 -2.67 16.73 5.28
CA THR A 196 -1.30 16.40 4.85
C THR A 196 -0.92 17.15 3.56
N PHE A 197 0.39 17.33 3.34
CA PHE A 197 0.91 17.90 2.10
C PHE A 197 0.52 17.06 0.88
N PHE A 198 0.67 15.73 0.99
CA PHE A 198 0.21 14.78 -0.03
C PHE A 198 -1.30 14.87 -0.24
N GLY A 199 -2.10 14.88 0.83
CA GLY A 199 -3.55 14.94 0.75
C GLY A 199 -4.08 16.21 0.08
N LYS A 200 -3.44 17.36 0.32
CA LYS A 200 -3.74 18.61 -0.39
C LYS A 200 -3.43 18.52 -1.88
N THR A 201 -2.31 17.89 -2.23
CA THR A 201 -1.86 17.73 -3.62
C THR A 201 -2.76 16.74 -4.38
N VAL A 202 -3.08 15.60 -3.75
CA VAL A 202 -3.99 14.60 -4.32
C VAL A 202 -5.42 15.13 -4.39
N GLY A 203 -5.88 15.96 -3.44
CA GLY A 203 -7.19 16.62 -3.54
C GLY A 203 -7.37 17.44 -4.83
N LEU A 204 -6.27 17.95 -5.39
CA LEU A 204 -6.25 18.70 -6.65
C LEU A 204 -6.17 17.78 -7.89
N VAL A 205 -5.53 16.60 -7.78
CA VAL A 205 -5.29 15.66 -8.90
C VAL A 205 -6.32 14.52 -8.97
N ALA A 206 -6.94 14.14 -7.85
CA ALA A 206 -7.90 13.03 -7.74
C ALA A 206 -9.12 13.21 -8.66
N LYS A 207 -9.41 14.45 -9.06
CA LYS A 207 -10.45 14.74 -10.05
C LYS A 207 -10.12 14.21 -11.46
N ALA A 208 -8.83 14.06 -11.79
CA ALA A 208 -8.37 13.59 -13.10
C ALA A 208 -8.17 12.06 -13.18
N GLN A 209 -7.73 11.40 -12.10
CA GLN A 209 -7.48 9.94 -12.10
C GLN A 209 -8.74 9.09 -11.91
N MET A 210 -9.79 9.62 -11.26
CA MET A 210 -11.08 8.90 -11.14
C MET A 210 -11.82 8.75 -12.48
N GLU A 211 -11.36 9.38 -13.56
CA GLU A 211 -11.95 9.29 -14.90
C GLU A 211 -11.35 8.19 -15.78
N GLY A 212 -10.45 7.36 -15.24
CA GLY A 212 -9.95 6.15 -15.90
C GLY A 212 -11.06 5.13 -16.15
N ARG A 213 -11.92 5.35 -17.14
CA ARG A 213 -12.95 4.39 -17.56
C ARG A 213 -12.25 3.14 -18.10
N SER A 214 -12.49 1.99 -17.46
CA SER A 214 -12.07 0.64 -17.92
C SER A 214 -12.15 0.50 -19.44
N HIS A 215 -11.14 -0.18 -20.03
CA HIS A 215 -11.10 -0.47 -21.45
C HIS A 215 -12.32 -1.27 -21.91
N PHE A 216 -12.77 -2.24 -21.11
CA PHE A 216 -14.00 -3.00 -21.34
C PHE A 216 -15.23 -2.11 -21.30
N LYS A 217 -15.36 -1.21 -20.30
CA LYS A 217 -16.48 -0.26 -20.22
C LYS A 217 -16.54 0.65 -21.46
N ARG A 218 -15.39 1.10 -21.96
CA ARG A 218 -15.31 1.85 -23.23
C ARG A 218 -15.75 1.00 -24.42
N MET A 219 -15.36 -0.27 -24.47
CA MET A 219 -15.77 -1.21 -25.52
C MET A 219 -17.28 -1.44 -25.51
N VAL A 220 -17.89 -1.64 -24.33
CA VAL A 220 -19.35 -1.80 -24.17
C VAL A 220 -20.08 -0.56 -24.67
N ILE A 221 -19.61 0.64 -24.35
CA ILE A 221 -20.20 1.89 -24.86
C ILE A 221 -20.05 1.98 -26.38
N LYS A 222 -18.90 1.57 -26.95
CA LYS A 222 -18.71 1.55 -28.41
C LYS A 222 -19.69 0.58 -29.09
N VAL A 223 -19.85 -0.63 -28.56
CA VAL A 223 -20.81 -1.62 -29.07
C VAL A 223 -22.22 -1.08 -28.94
N GLY A 224 -22.58 -0.50 -27.79
CA GLY A 224 -23.88 0.15 -27.57
C GLY A 224 -24.14 1.27 -28.58
N ASN A 225 -23.17 2.16 -28.80
CA ASN A 225 -23.28 3.24 -29.79
C ASN A 225 -23.39 2.71 -31.23
N PHE A 226 -22.71 1.61 -31.55
CA PHE A 226 -22.83 0.95 -32.84
C PHE A 226 -24.24 0.37 -33.04
N LEU A 227 -24.80 -0.31 -32.04
CA LEU A 227 -26.17 -0.82 -32.06
C LEU A 227 -27.19 0.32 -32.16
N ILE A 228 -26.99 1.41 -31.42
CA ILE A 228 -27.83 2.63 -31.51
C ILE A 228 -27.83 3.16 -32.95
N LEU A 229 -26.65 3.34 -33.54
CA LEU A 229 -26.52 3.87 -34.90
C LEU A 229 -27.20 2.95 -35.92
N LEU A 230 -27.00 1.64 -35.80
CA LEU A 230 -27.62 0.64 -36.68
C LEU A 230 -29.15 0.69 -36.57
N THR A 231 -29.68 0.73 -35.35
CA THR A 231 -31.12 0.85 -35.09
C THR A 231 -31.70 2.13 -35.67
N MET A 232 -31.03 3.27 -35.49
CA MET A 232 -31.46 4.55 -36.06
C MET A 232 -31.50 4.51 -37.59
N VAL A 233 -30.50 3.91 -38.24
CA VAL A 233 -30.48 3.72 -39.70
C VAL A 233 -31.65 2.84 -40.14
N MET A 234 -31.90 1.73 -39.44
CA MET A 234 -33.00 0.82 -39.76
C MET A 234 -34.38 1.46 -39.55
N ILE A 235 -34.59 2.19 -38.45
CA ILE A 235 -35.83 2.93 -38.19
C ILE A 235 -36.08 3.96 -39.29
N THR A 236 -35.04 4.72 -39.66
CA THR A 236 -35.15 5.73 -40.72
C THR A 236 -35.52 5.08 -42.06
N ALA A 237 -34.91 3.93 -42.39
CA ALA A 237 -35.23 3.18 -43.59
C ALA A 237 -36.67 2.63 -43.58
N ILE A 238 -37.13 2.08 -42.44
CA ILE A 238 -38.50 1.58 -42.27
C ILE A 238 -39.52 2.71 -42.46
N ILE A 239 -39.32 3.85 -41.78
CA ILE A 239 -40.23 4.99 -41.89
C ILE A 239 -40.25 5.53 -43.33
N TYR A 240 -39.09 5.68 -43.96
CA TYR A 240 -38.99 6.19 -45.33
C TYR A 240 -39.70 5.28 -46.34
N LEU A 241 -39.42 3.97 -46.30
CA LEU A 241 -40.05 2.99 -47.20
C LEU A 241 -41.54 2.83 -46.90
N GLY A 242 -41.93 2.87 -45.63
CA GLY A 242 -43.32 2.79 -45.20
C GLY A 242 -44.16 3.95 -45.69
N ILE A 243 -43.64 5.19 -45.61
CA ILE A 243 -44.29 6.37 -46.18
C ILE A 243 -44.46 6.23 -47.70
N GLN A 244 -43.44 5.73 -48.42
CA GLN A 244 -43.57 5.48 -49.86
C GLN A 244 -44.64 4.43 -50.18
N ARG A 245 -44.83 3.44 -49.31
CA ARG A 245 -45.86 2.39 -49.43
C ARG A 245 -47.25 2.83 -48.93
N SER A 246 -47.39 4.05 -48.43
CA SER A 246 -48.62 4.56 -47.81
C SER A 246 -49.09 3.70 -46.61
N GLU A 247 -48.14 3.11 -45.88
CA GLU A 247 -48.42 2.38 -44.64
C GLU A 247 -48.85 3.35 -43.52
N SER A 248 -49.63 2.84 -42.56
CA SER A 248 -50.08 3.63 -41.42
C SER A 248 -48.89 4.08 -40.57
N LEU A 249 -48.83 5.37 -40.25
CA LEU A 249 -47.78 5.92 -39.39
C LEU A 249 -47.75 5.21 -38.02
N THR A 250 -48.90 4.79 -37.52
CA THR A 250 -49.04 4.01 -36.29
C THR A 250 -48.29 2.68 -36.36
N ASP A 251 -48.42 1.95 -37.47
CA ASP A 251 -47.77 0.65 -37.64
C ASP A 251 -46.25 0.83 -37.76
N LEU A 252 -45.80 1.85 -38.49
CA LEU A 252 -44.37 2.19 -38.61
C LEU A 252 -43.75 2.59 -37.27
N LEU A 253 -44.49 3.32 -36.43
CA LEU A 253 -44.05 3.68 -35.07
C LEU A 253 -44.00 2.44 -34.16
N ILE A 254 -44.95 1.50 -34.29
CA ILE A 254 -44.93 0.23 -33.55
C ILE A 254 -43.73 -0.62 -33.95
N PHE A 255 -43.43 -0.76 -35.25
CA PHE A 255 -42.24 -1.47 -35.71
C PHE A 255 -40.95 -0.82 -35.21
N SER A 256 -40.89 0.52 -35.21
CA SER A 256 -39.76 1.28 -34.69
C SER A 256 -39.59 1.08 -33.17
N LEU A 257 -40.69 1.01 -32.42
CA LEU A 257 -40.70 0.73 -30.99
C LEU A 257 -40.14 -0.67 -30.68
N VAL A 258 -40.62 -1.71 -31.38
CA VAL A 258 -40.15 -3.09 -31.21
C VAL A 258 -38.66 -3.19 -31.51
N LEU A 259 -38.21 -2.60 -32.63
CA LEU A 259 -36.81 -2.62 -33.02
C LEU A 259 -35.92 -1.89 -32.00
N THR A 260 -36.40 -0.75 -31.48
CA THR A 260 -35.68 0.01 -30.46
C THR A 260 -35.47 -0.84 -29.23
N ILE A 261 -36.52 -1.45 -28.67
CA ILE A 261 -36.45 -2.26 -27.44
C ILE A 261 -35.54 -3.49 -27.64
N SER A 262 -35.65 -4.17 -28.78
CA SER A 262 -34.84 -5.36 -29.08
C SER A 262 -33.34 -5.06 -29.23
N ALA A 263 -32.96 -3.84 -29.61
CA ALA A 263 -31.57 -3.47 -29.83
C ALA A 263 -30.80 -3.09 -28.55
N ILE A 264 -31.48 -2.93 -27.41
CA ILE A 264 -30.88 -2.38 -26.20
C ILE A 264 -30.21 -3.49 -25.37
N PRO A 265 -28.86 -3.47 -25.18
CA PRO A 265 -28.17 -4.47 -24.37
C PRO A 265 -28.25 -4.10 -22.87
N VAL A 266 -29.46 -4.01 -22.31
CA VAL A 266 -29.69 -3.47 -20.96
C VAL A 266 -28.94 -4.24 -19.88
N ALA A 267 -28.87 -5.57 -20.00
CA ALA A 267 -28.25 -6.42 -18.99
C ALA A 267 -26.71 -6.33 -18.96
N MET A 268 -26.08 -5.81 -20.02
CA MET A 268 -24.62 -5.93 -20.19
C MET A 268 -23.83 -5.19 -19.09
N PRO A 269 -24.09 -3.91 -18.73
CA PRO A 269 -23.34 -3.21 -17.69
C PRO A 269 -23.47 -3.87 -16.31
N ALA A 270 -24.65 -4.38 -15.99
CA ALA A 270 -24.94 -5.05 -14.73
C ALA A 270 -24.19 -6.38 -14.61
N VAL A 271 -24.33 -7.24 -15.63
CA VAL A 271 -23.66 -8.55 -15.70
C VAL A 271 -22.15 -8.40 -15.54
N LEU A 272 -21.55 -7.39 -16.15
CA LEU A 272 -20.11 -7.13 -16.03
C LEU A 272 -19.70 -6.72 -14.63
N THR A 273 -20.42 -5.77 -14.04
CA THR A 273 -20.14 -5.29 -12.68
C THR A 273 -20.25 -6.44 -11.68
N VAL A 274 -21.29 -7.26 -11.80
CA VAL A 274 -21.49 -8.46 -10.97
C VAL A 274 -20.39 -9.49 -11.19
N THR A 275 -20.04 -9.78 -12.44
CA THR A 275 -19.02 -10.77 -12.76
C THR A 275 -17.66 -10.36 -12.22
N MET A 276 -17.27 -9.09 -12.39
CA MET A 276 -16.03 -8.53 -11.82
C MET A 276 -16.05 -8.58 -10.29
N ALA A 277 -17.19 -8.26 -9.66
CA ALA A 277 -17.31 -8.33 -8.21
C ALA A 277 -17.21 -9.74 -7.64
N ILE A 278 -17.86 -10.72 -8.28
CA ILE A 278 -17.72 -12.13 -7.93
C ILE A 278 -16.25 -12.55 -8.13
N GLY A 279 -15.62 -12.14 -9.23
CA GLY A 279 -14.20 -12.37 -9.49
C GLY A 279 -13.30 -11.81 -8.39
N ALA A 280 -13.55 -10.58 -7.93
CA ALA A 280 -12.84 -9.97 -6.81
C ALA A 280 -12.97 -10.79 -5.53
N VAL A 281 -14.18 -11.28 -5.21
CA VAL A 281 -14.40 -12.15 -4.04
C VAL A 281 -13.67 -13.49 -4.18
N VAL A 282 -13.65 -14.08 -5.37
CA VAL A 282 -12.92 -15.34 -5.64
C VAL A 282 -11.41 -15.14 -5.48
N LEU A 283 -10.86 -14.06 -6.02
CA LEU A 283 -9.44 -13.72 -5.88
C LEU A 283 -9.08 -13.45 -4.41
N ALA A 284 -9.94 -12.73 -3.68
CA ALA A 284 -9.74 -12.45 -2.27
C ALA A 284 -9.70 -13.72 -1.40
N ARG A 285 -10.54 -14.72 -1.71
CA ARG A 285 -10.46 -16.05 -1.06
C ARG A 285 -9.12 -16.74 -1.30
N LYS A 286 -8.44 -16.43 -2.41
CA LYS A 286 -7.08 -16.88 -2.73
C LYS A 286 -5.99 -15.93 -2.21
N GLN A 287 -6.31 -15.04 -1.26
CA GLN A 287 -5.40 -14.04 -0.69
C GLN A 287 -4.89 -13.01 -1.71
N ALA A 288 -5.54 -12.87 -2.88
CA ALA A 288 -5.26 -11.83 -3.87
C ALA A 288 -6.34 -10.74 -3.80
N ILE A 289 -6.03 -9.61 -3.21
CA ILE A 289 -7.02 -8.55 -2.95
C ILE A 289 -7.07 -7.56 -4.12
N VAL A 290 -8.27 -7.35 -4.66
CA VAL A 290 -8.53 -6.43 -5.78
C VAL A 290 -9.02 -5.08 -5.24
N SER A 291 -8.25 -4.02 -5.45
CA SER A 291 -8.58 -2.66 -4.98
C SER A 291 -9.55 -1.90 -5.89
N ARG A 292 -9.61 -2.25 -7.18
CA ARG A 292 -10.49 -1.69 -8.21
C ARG A 292 -11.00 -2.80 -9.13
N LEU A 293 -12.31 -2.84 -9.44
CA LEU A 293 -12.92 -3.93 -10.22
C LEU A 293 -12.35 -4.06 -11.65
N ASP A 294 -11.97 -2.94 -12.25
CA ASP A 294 -11.33 -2.87 -13.55
C ASP A 294 -9.91 -3.48 -13.57
N ALA A 295 -9.24 -3.58 -12.41
CA ALA A 295 -7.93 -4.23 -12.33
C ALA A 295 -7.97 -5.73 -12.68
N ILE A 296 -9.13 -6.38 -12.57
CA ILE A 296 -9.29 -7.79 -12.97
C ILE A 296 -9.14 -7.93 -14.49
N GLU A 297 -9.66 -6.96 -15.25
CA GLU A 297 -9.51 -6.89 -16.70
C GLU A 297 -8.06 -6.61 -17.07
N GLU A 298 -7.43 -5.61 -16.44
CA GLU A 298 -6.03 -5.25 -16.67
C GLU A 298 -5.10 -6.45 -16.41
N LEU A 299 -5.33 -7.19 -15.32
CA LEU A 299 -4.58 -8.39 -14.99
C LEU A 299 -4.81 -9.52 -16.01
N ALA A 300 -6.02 -9.67 -16.54
CA ALA A 300 -6.32 -10.66 -17.57
C ALA A 300 -5.63 -10.35 -18.92
N GLY A 301 -5.36 -9.07 -19.20
CA GLY A 301 -4.61 -8.62 -20.37
C GLY A 301 -3.11 -8.43 -20.12
N MET A 302 -2.58 -8.90 -18.99
CA MET A 302 -1.17 -8.70 -18.63
C MET A 302 -0.24 -9.58 -19.46
N ASP A 303 0.62 -8.96 -20.26
CA ASP A 303 1.65 -9.67 -21.06
C ASP A 303 2.98 -9.85 -20.31
N ILE A 304 3.31 -8.92 -19.41
CA ILE A 304 4.60 -8.88 -18.69
C ILE A 304 4.33 -8.71 -17.19
N LEU A 305 4.83 -9.67 -16.39
CA LEU A 305 4.84 -9.58 -14.93
C LEU A 305 6.24 -9.21 -14.43
N CYS A 306 6.41 -7.97 -14.01
CA CYS A 306 7.61 -7.53 -13.29
C CYS A 306 7.38 -7.77 -11.79
N SER A 307 7.94 -8.86 -11.24
CA SER A 307 7.87 -9.16 -9.80
C SER A 307 9.14 -8.69 -9.09
N ASP A 308 8.98 -8.06 -7.92
CA ASP A 308 10.08 -7.91 -6.98
C ASP A 308 10.48 -9.30 -6.46
N LYS A 309 11.75 -9.46 -6.05
CA LYS A 309 12.26 -10.71 -5.48
C LYS A 309 11.91 -10.81 -4.00
N THR A 310 12.31 -9.82 -3.22
CA THR A 310 12.26 -9.90 -1.75
C THR A 310 10.82 -9.69 -1.29
N GLY A 311 10.28 -10.64 -0.52
CA GLY A 311 8.90 -10.53 -0.01
C GLY A 311 7.80 -10.86 -1.02
N THR A 312 8.13 -11.13 -2.28
CA THR A 312 7.18 -11.66 -3.28
C THR A 312 7.57 -13.06 -3.74
N LEU A 313 8.79 -13.22 -4.29
CA LEU A 313 9.31 -14.54 -4.69
C LEU A 313 9.94 -15.29 -3.51
N THR A 314 10.46 -14.57 -2.52
CA THR A 314 11.08 -15.15 -1.31
C THR A 314 10.15 -15.05 -0.12
N GLN A 315 10.26 -15.99 0.82
CA GLN A 315 9.46 -16.02 2.06
C GLN A 315 9.79 -14.88 3.05
N ASN A 316 10.72 -13.99 2.68
CA ASN A 316 11.29 -12.94 3.53
C ASN A 316 11.73 -13.42 4.93
N ARG A 317 12.02 -14.72 5.05
CA ARG A 317 12.57 -15.36 6.24
C ARG A 317 13.98 -15.78 5.90
N MET A 318 14.95 -15.15 6.55
CA MET A 318 16.33 -15.57 6.44
C MET A 318 16.54 -16.77 7.37
N SER A 319 17.46 -17.64 7.00
CA SER A 319 17.94 -18.74 7.85
C SER A 319 19.46 -18.77 7.76
N ILE A 320 20.12 -19.10 8.86
CA ILE A 320 21.58 -19.17 8.89
C ILE A 320 22.04 -20.50 8.30
N ALA A 321 22.93 -20.41 7.31
CA ALA A 321 23.67 -21.53 6.76
C ALA A 321 24.96 -21.80 7.59
N PRO A 322 25.70 -22.89 7.34
CA PRO A 322 26.95 -23.17 8.05
C PRO A 322 27.90 -21.96 8.04
N ALA A 323 28.36 -21.57 9.22
CA ALA A 323 29.20 -20.39 9.39
C ALA A 323 30.65 -20.70 9.00
N TYR A 324 31.34 -19.67 8.48
CA TYR A 324 32.79 -19.70 8.37
C TYR A 324 33.38 -18.89 9.52
N VAL A 325 34.29 -19.49 10.26
CA VAL A 325 35.00 -18.84 11.37
C VAL A 325 36.46 -18.79 11.01
N ALA A 326 37.06 -17.60 11.12
CA ALA A 326 38.49 -17.41 10.88
C ALA A 326 39.27 -17.42 12.21
N GLY A 327 40.54 -17.82 12.16
CA GLY A 327 41.41 -17.85 13.34
C GLY A 327 41.02 -18.92 14.37
N ASN A 328 41.25 -18.62 15.65
CA ASN A 328 41.01 -19.54 16.78
C ASN A 328 39.65 -19.32 17.47
N PHE A 329 38.67 -18.73 16.77
CA PHE A 329 37.35 -18.47 17.34
C PHE A 329 36.40 -19.65 17.14
N SER A 330 35.41 -19.78 18.02
CA SER A 330 34.33 -20.75 17.86
C SER A 330 33.13 -20.15 17.12
N GLU A 331 32.25 -20.99 16.58
CA GLU A 331 30.96 -20.52 16.05
C GLU A 331 30.12 -19.80 17.12
N GLN A 332 30.26 -20.17 18.40
CA GLN A 332 29.51 -19.54 19.48
C GLN A 332 29.92 -18.08 19.66
N ASP A 333 31.21 -17.78 19.55
CA ASP A 333 31.74 -16.43 19.65
C ASP A 333 31.24 -15.57 18.48
N LEU A 334 31.25 -16.13 17.27
CA LEU A 334 30.73 -15.45 16.07
C LEU A 334 29.27 -15.01 16.26
N PHE A 335 28.40 -15.92 16.71
CA PHE A 335 26.98 -15.60 16.91
C PHE A 335 26.76 -14.63 18.08
N LEU A 336 27.55 -14.72 19.14
CA LEU A 336 27.51 -13.77 20.26
C LEU A 336 27.83 -12.35 19.80
N TYR A 337 28.96 -12.15 19.11
CA TYR A 337 29.34 -10.84 18.57
C TYR A 337 28.32 -10.35 17.52
N ALA A 338 27.79 -11.24 16.69
CA ALA A 338 26.77 -10.88 15.72
C ALA A 338 25.51 -10.30 16.40
N ALA A 339 25.07 -10.88 17.53
CA ALA A 339 23.92 -10.35 18.26
C ALA A 339 24.22 -9.10 19.08
N LEU A 340 25.43 -8.96 19.62
CA LEU A 340 25.86 -7.73 20.28
C LEU A 340 25.86 -6.53 19.32
N ALA A 341 26.11 -6.76 18.04
CA ALA A 341 25.97 -5.77 16.98
C ALA A 341 24.55 -5.71 16.36
N SER A 342 23.53 -6.28 17.01
CA SER A 342 22.14 -6.35 16.54
C SER A 342 21.16 -5.77 17.56
N ARG A 343 19.95 -5.42 17.13
CA ARG A 343 18.89 -4.88 18.00
C ARG A 343 17.61 -5.69 17.85
N ALA A 344 17.28 -6.48 18.87
CA ALA A 344 16.11 -7.36 18.85
C ALA A 344 14.79 -6.58 18.65
N GLU A 345 14.72 -5.33 19.09
CA GLU A 345 13.53 -4.49 18.95
C GLU A 345 13.21 -4.10 17.50
N ASN A 346 14.21 -4.12 16.61
CA ASN A 346 14.05 -3.68 15.22
C ASN A 346 13.36 -4.74 14.35
N GLN A 347 13.35 -6.01 14.81
CA GLN A 347 12.77 -7.15 14.11
C GLN A 347 13.25 -7.26 12.65
N ASP A 348 14.52 -7.00 12.38
CA ASP A 348 15.10 -7.12 11.04
C ASP A 348 15.15 -8.61 10.62
N PRO A 349 14.58 -8.98 9.46
CA PRO A 349 14.63 -10.35 8.95
C PRO A 349 16.04 -10.95 8.85
N ILE A 350 17.08 -10.14 8.67
CA ILE A 350 18.49 -10.58 8.63
C ILE A 350 19.01 -10.90 10.04
N GLU A 351 18.51 -10.20 11.06
CA GLU A 351 18.98 -10.32 12.45
C GLU A 351 18.23 -11.37 13.26
N GLN A 352 16.94 -11.58 12.98
CA GLN A 352 16.13 -12.55 13.71
C GLN A 352 16.75 -13.95 13.79
N PRO A 353 17.32 -14.52 12.72
CA PRO A 353 17.95 -15.84 12.79
C PRO A 353 19.13 -15.90 13.76
N ILE A 354 19.85 -14.78 13.95
CA ILE A 354 20.99 -14.69 14.86
C ILE A 354 20.49 -14.90 16.30
N PHE A 355 19.40 -14.20 16.67
CA PHE A 355 18.78 -14.33 17.98
C PHE A 355 18.10 -15.69 18.18
N GLU A 356 17.48 -16.27 17.13
CA GLU A 356 16.95 -17.63 17.16
C GLU A 356 18.07 -18.65 17.49
N ILE A 357 19.23 -18.57 16.84
CA ILE A 357 20.37 -19.48 17.12
C ILE A 357 20.90 -19.30 18.55
N LEU A 358 21.02 -18.06 19.04
CA LEU A 358 21.45 -17.79 20.41
C LEU A 358 20.52 -18.41 21.46
N SER A 359 19.20 -18.34 21.23
CA SER A 359 18.22 -19.00 22.10
C SER A 359 18.36 -20.52 22.06
N GLN A 360 18.56 -21.11 20.88
CA GLN A 360 18.72 -22.57 20.72
C GLN A 360 20.00 -23.10 21.37
N ARG A 361 21.06 -22.28 21.42
CA ARG A 361 22.36 -22.63 22.00
C ARG A 361 22.50 -22.20 23.49
N ASN A 362 21.45 -21.71 24.14
CA ASN A 362 21.47 -21.22 25.53
C ASN A 362 22.58 -20.18 25.81
N LEU A 363 22.81 -19.26 24.88
CA LEU A 363 23.84 -18.21 24.99
C LEU A 363 23.27 -16.83 25.32
N GLN A 364 21.95 -16.72 25.53
CA GLN A 364 21.29 -15.45 25.83
C GLN A 364 21.78 -14.83 27.14
N ASP A 365 22.08 -15.64 28.16
CA ASP A 365 22.52 -15.14 29.46
C ASP A 365 23.84 -14.38 29.37
N LYS A 366 24.71 -14.73 28.40
CA LYS A 366 25.99 -14.04 28.15
C LYS A 366 25.81 -12.63 27.58
N LEU A 367 24.66 -12.30 27.00
CA LEU A 367 24.40 -10.93 26.52
C LEU A 367 24.26 -9.95 27.69
N ASN A 368 23.82 -10.43 28.86
CA ASN A 368 23.67 -9.59 30.06
C ASN A 368 25.00 -9.11 30.63
N ASP A 369 26.12 -9.73 30.24
CA ASP A 369 27.47 -9.31 30.63
C ASP A 369 27.96 -8.06 29.90
N TYR A 370 27.17 -7.56 28.93
CA TYR A 370 27.51 -6.41 28.10
C TYR A 370 26.43 -5.33 28.20
N GLN A 371 26.83 -4.12 28.56
CA GLN A 371 25.93 -2.97 28.60
C GLN A 371 26.13 -2.09 27.35
N LEU A 372 25.08 -1.94 26.54
CA LEU A 372 25.10 -1.09 25.34
C LEU A 372 25.20 0.39 25.71
N LYS A 373 26.27 1.06 25.27
CA LYS A 373 26.46 2.52 25.41
C LYS A 373 25.90 3.26 24.19
N LYS A 374 26.24 2.80 22.99
CA LYS A 374 25.82 3.41 21.73
C LYS A 374 25.63 2.36 20.66
N PHE A 375 24.57 2.50 19.88
CA PHE A 375 24.32 1.70 18.68
C PHE A 375 24.26 2.62 17.47
N VAL A 376 25.03 2.29 16.44
CA VAL A 376 25.02 2.93 15.13
C VAL A 376 24.28 2.00 14.18
N PRO A 377 23.09 2.39 13.70
CA PRO A 377 22.29 1.55 12.81
C PRO A 377 22.95 1.37 11.44
N PHE A 378 22.38 0.48 10.62
CA PHE A 378 22.95 0.14 9.32
C PHE A 378 22.95 1.37 8.41
N ASP A 379 24.14 1.75 7.96
CA ASP A 379 24.34 2.77 6.94
C ASP A 379 24.68 2.09 5.60
N PRO A 380 23.91 2.30 4.51
CA PRO A 380 24.24 1.79 3.17
C PRO A 380 25.57 2.27 2.58
N VAL A 381 26.13 3.39 3.06
CA VAL A 381 27.46 3.87 2.63
C VAL A 381 28.55 3.07 3.34
N ALA A 382 28.54 3.03 4.67
CA ALA A 382 29.48 2.21 5.45
C ALA A 382 29.23 0.70 5.33
N LYS A 383 28.03 0.30 4.89
CA LYS A 383 27.54 -1.09 4.74
C LYS A 383 27.70 -1.93 6.01
N ARG A 384 27.57 -1.33 7.19
CA ARG A 384 27.72 -2.00 8.49
C ARG A 384 26.90 -1.33 9.59
N THR A 385 26.64 -2.06 10.67
CA THR A 385 26.17 -1.56 11.96
C THR A 385 27.31 -1.66 12.97
N GLU A 386 27.31 -0.80 13.98
CA GLU A 386 28.34 -0.80 15.02
C GLU A 386 27.69 -0.64 16.40
N ALA A 387 28.15 -1.42 17.38
CA ALA A 387 27.72 -1.34 18.77
C ALA A 387 28.92 -1.12 19.67
N ILE A 388 28.81 -0.14 20.56
CA ILE A 388 29.80 0.18 21.59
C ILE A 388 29.23 -0.30 22.93
N LEU A 389 29.92 -1.25 23.54
CA LEU A 389 29.47 -2.00 24.72
C LEU A 389 30.48 -1.86 25.85
N SER A 390 30.00 -1.75 27.09
CA SER A 390 30.81 -1.87 28.30
C SER A 390 30.78 -3.32 28.77
N THR A 391 31.95 -3.91 28.99
CA THR A 391 32.05 -5.21 29.66
C THR A 391 31.97 -5.06 31.18
N ASN A 392 31.60 -6.14 31.89
CA ASN A 392 31.66 -6.20 33.37
C ASN A 392 33.04 -5.85 33.95
N ASN A 393 34.11 -6.00 33.16
CA ASN A 393 35.48 -5.67 33.55
C ASN A 393 35.85 -4.19 33.32
N GLY A 394 34.90 -3.36 32.89
CA GLY A 394 35.10 -1.92 32.64
C GLY A 394 35.83 -1.58 31.34
N GLN A 395 36.09 -2.58 30.48
CA GLN A 395 36.67 -2.36 29.15
C GLN A 395 35.57 -2.14 28.11
N ASP A 396 35.81 -1.19 27.20
CA ASP A 396 34.93 -0.91 26.08
C ASP A 396 35.22 -1.87 24.92
N LEU A 397 34.17 -2.53 24.44
CA LEU A 397 34.17 -3.45 23.31
C LEU A 397 33.36 -2.83 22.17
N ILE A 398 33.96 -2.76 20.99
CA ILE A 398 33.31 -2.27 19.78
C ILE A 398 33.09 -3.46 18.86
N VAL A 399 31.82 -3.75 18.55
CA VAL A 399 31.43 -4.88 17.71
C VAL A 399 30.75 -4.35 16.46
N THR A 400 31.10 -4.89 15.30
CA THR A 400 30.55 -4.47 14.01
C THR A 400 30.10 -5.68 13.20
N LYS A 401 29.06 -5.49 12.40
CA LYS A 401 28.62 -6.48 11.41
C LYS A 401 28.21 -5.77 10.13
N GLY A 402 28.40 -6.41 8.98
CA GLY A 402 28.10 -5.75 7.71
C GLY A 402 28.47 -6.55 6.47
N ALA A 403 28.60 -5.85 5.35
CA ALA A 403 29.05 -6.44 4.10
C ALA A 403 30.43 -7.11 4.30
N PRO A 404 30.61 -8.39 3.90
CA PRO A 404 31.85 -9.13 4.18
C PRO A 404 33.11 -8.42 3.70
N GLN A 405 33.07 -7.83 2.50
CA GLN A 405 34.17 -7.05 1.94
C GLN A 405 34.60 -5.89 2.85
N VAL A 406 33.65 -5.15 3.44
CA VAL A 406 33.96 -4.04 4.34
C VAL A 406 34.57 -4.56 5.64
N ILE A 407 34.04 -5.66 6.17
CA ILE A 407 34.51 -6.23 7.43
C ILE A 407 35.91 -6.83 7.25
N ILE A 408 36.16 -7.58 6.18
CA ILE A 408 37.47 -8.17 5.87
C ILE A 408 38.53 -7.07 5.65
N ASP A 409 38.14 -5.94 5.06
CA ASP A 409 39.05 -4.82 4.85
C ASP A 409 39.44 -4.12 6.18
N LEU A 410 38.57 -4.13 7.19
CA LEU A 410 38.84 -3.60 8.53
C LEU A 410 39.77 -4.48 9.37
N CYS A 411 39.80 -5.80 9.12
CA CYS A 411 40.68 -6.74 9.83
C CYS A 411 42.11 -6.67 9.28
N HIS A 412 43.14 -6.96 10.07
CA HIS A 412 44.54 -7.01 9.61
C HIS A 412 44.97 -8.43 9.19
N ASN A 413 45.87 -8.53 8.20
CA ASN A 413 46.36 -9.81 7.64
C ASN A 413 47.05 -10.74 8.66
N HIS A 414 47.48 -10.22 9.82
CA HIS A 414 48.17 -11.04 10.82
C HIS A 414 47.20 -11.93 11.62
N GLU A 415 45.93 -11.53 11.75
CA GLU A 415 44.92 -12.23 12.53
C GLU A 415 43.99 -13.09 11.65
N MET A 416 43.88 -12.77 10.37
CA MET A 416 43.00 -13.44 9.41
C MET A 416 43.65 -13.56 8.03
N ASP A 417 43.56 -14.74 7.42
CA ASP A 417 43.83 -14.92 5.98
C ASP A 417 42.68 -14.32 5.17
N LYS A 418 42.85 -13.06 4.74
CA LYS A 418 41.86 -12.35 3.94
C LYS A 418 41.51 -13.08 2.64
N GLN A 419 42.49 -13.75 2.02
CA GLN A 419 42.28 -14.40 0.73
C GLN A 419 41.42 -15.66 0.89
N ALA A 420 41.66 -16.44 1.95
CA ALA A 420 40.79 -17.54 2.33
C ALA A 420 39.36 -17.07 2.65
N ALA A 421 39.22 -15.98 3.41
CA ALA A 421 37.92 -15.40 3.75
C ALA A 421 37.16 -14.94 2.49
N TYR A 422 37.81 -14.21 1.58
CA TYR A 422 37.20 -13.79 0.31
C TYR A 422 36.80 -14.98 -0.58
N ASN A 423 37.62 -16.02 -0.67
CA ASN A 423 37.29 -17.23 -1.43
C ASN A 423 36.05 -17.93 -0.85
N GLN A 424 35.92 -17.96 0.48
CA GLN A 424 34.74 -18.53 1.13
C GLN A 424 33.49 -17.69 0.89
N VAL A 425 33.59 -16.36 0.91
CA VAL A 425 32.49 -15.45 0.55
C VAL A 425 31.99 -15.73 -0.87
N ILE A 426 32.90 -15.94 -1.82
CA ILE A 426 32.56 -16.28 -3.22
C ILE A 426 31.86 -17.64 -3.29
N SER A 427 32.36 -18.65 -2.58
CA SER A 427 31.74 -19.99 -2.50
C SER A 427 30.30 -19.93 -1.97
N PHE A 428 30.06 -19.13 -0.92
CA PHE A 428 28.72 -18.87 -0.39
C PHE A 428 27.83 -18.17 -1.42
N ALA A 429 28.34 -17.16 -2.13
CA ALA A 429 27.58 -16.45 -3.16
C ALA A 429 27.20 -17.35 -4.35
N GLN A 430 28.09 -18.24 -4.79
CA GLN A 430 27.81 -19.23 -5.85
C GLN A 430 26.69 -20.20 -5.45
N SER A 431 26.59 -20.50 -4.16
CA SER A 431 25.53 -21.33 -3.59
C SER A 431 24.23 -20.54 -3.31
N GLY A 432 24.19 -19.25 -3.62
CA GLY A 432 23.02 -18.38 -3.43
C GLY A 432 22.86 -17.82 -2.01
N PHE A 433 23.87 -17.96 -1.15
CA PHE A 433 23.83 -17.41 0.21
C PHE A 433 24.16 -15.92 0.23
N ARG A 434 23.46 -15.20 1.13
CA ARG A 434 23.82 -13.83 1.51
C ARG A 434 24.76 -13.88 2.70
N THR A 435 25.98 -13.40 2.52
CA THR A 435 27.03 -13.46 3.54
C THR A 435 27.07 -12.18 4.37
N LEU A 436 27.31 -12.30 5.66
CA LEU A 436 27.51 -11.20 6.60
C LEU A 436 28.87 -11.39 7.29
N GLY A 437 29.67 -10.34 7.33
CA GLY A 437 30.90 -10.31 8.12
C GLY A 437 30.62 -9.78 9.52
N VAL A 438 31.33 -10.30 10.52
CA VAL A 438 31.29 -9.84 11.91
C VAL A 438 32.73 -9.70 12.38
N ALA A 439 33.02 -8.61 13.08
CA ALA A 439 34.32 -8.37 13.66
C ALA A 439 34.18 -7.58 14.97
N PHE A 440 35.19 -7.64 15.82
CA PHE A 440 35.22 -6.88 17.05
C PHE A 440 36.59 -6.25 17.29
N LYS A 441 36.64 -5.24 18.15
CA LYS A 441 37.88 -4.69 18.70
C LYS A 441 37.68 -4.21 20.13
N THR A 442 38.74 -4.27 20.92
CA THR A 442 38.79 -3.56 22.21
C THR A 442 39.06 -2.08 21.96
N ALA A 443 38.64 -1.20 22.87
CA ALA A 443 38.84 0.24 22.70
C ALA A 443 40.32 0.66 22.57
N ASP A 444 41.23 -0.12 23.16
CA ASP A 444 42.68 0.11 23.09
C ASP A 444 43.31 -0.45 21.80
N ALA A 445 42.58 -1.26 21.03
CA ALA A 445 43.04 -1.82 19.77
C ALA A 445 42.71 -0.90 18.59
N GLU A 446 43.71 -0.62 17.76
CA GLU A 446 43.50 0.16 16.53
C GLU A 446 42.75 -0.66 15.46
N THR A 447 42.81 -1.99 15.55
CA THR A 447 42.41 -2.92 14.48
C THR A 447 41.27 -3.84 14.91
N TYR A 448 40.44 -4.25 13.94
CA TYR A 448 39.40 -5.27 14.16
C TYR A 448 39.97 -6.68 13.97
N THR A 449 39.43 -7.63 14.74
CA THR A 449 39.69 -9.07 14.62
C THR A 449 38.47 -9.77 14.04
#